data_AF-B9G7N6-F1
#
_entry.id   AF-B9G7N6-F1
#
_cell.length_a   1.000
_cell.length_b   1.000
_cell.length_c   1.000
_cell.angle_alpha   90.00
_cell.angle_beta   90.00
_cell.angle_gamma   90.00
#
_symmetry.space_group_name_H-M   'P 1'
#
loop_
_entity.id
_entity.type
_entity.pdbx_description
1 polymer ?
#
loop_
_entity_poly.entity_id
_entity_poly.type
_entity_poly.pdbx_seq_one_letter_code
_entity_poly.pdbx_strand_id
1 'polypeptide(L)' 'MAAEQVAFMRKWMADHIHDSAAVLWKPLLVTVFGWSARSNGYTVAARDAYFRTVHDAVTSAWAGSACAGGLF' A
#
# COMPACT_ATOMS: atom_id res chain seq x y z
N MET A 1 9.94 -5.10 -14.10
CA MET A 1 9.64 -3.70 -13.72
C MET A 1 8.29 -3.52 -13.03
N ALA A 2 7.13 -3.60 -13.72
CA ALA A 2 5.83 -3.37 -13.06
C ALA A 2 5.51 -4.36 -11.93
N ALA A 3 5.79 -5.66 -12.13
CA ALA A 3 5.60 -6.68 -11.11
C ALA A 3 6.52 -6.49 -9.89
N GLU A 4 7.75 -6.03 -10.10
CA GLU A 4 8.72 -5.77 -9.01
C GLU A 4 8.28 -4.59 -8.15
N GLN A 5 7.73 -3.53 -8.75
CA GLN A 5 7.18 -2.38 -8.02
C GLN A 5 5.98 -2.78 -7.16
N VAL A 6 5.09 -3.64 -7.69
CA VAL A 6 3.96 -4.19 -6.91
C VAL A 6 4.47 -5.07 -5.76
N ALA A 7 5.45 -5.94 -6.01
CA ALA A 7 6.04 -6.80 -5.00
C ALA A 7 6.73 -5.99 -3.89
N PHE A 8 7.47 -4.95 -4.27
CA PHE A 8 8.08 -3.99 -3.34
C PHE A 8 7.02 -3.35 -2.45
N MET A 9 5.94 -2.80 -3.03
CA MET A 9 4.91 -2.12 -2.25
C MET A 9 4.20 -3.08 -1.29
N ARG A 10 3.93 -4.33 -1.71
CA ARG A 10 3.35 -5.35 -0.83
C ARG A 10 4.24 -5.65 0.36
N LYS A 11 5.55 -5.85 0.14
CA LYS A 11 6.51 -6.07 1.21
C LYS A 11 6.62 -4.85 2.14
N TRP A 12 6.74 -3.66 1.56
CA TRP A 12 6.82 -2.40 2.31
C TRP A 12 5.63 -2.23 3.26
N MET A 13 4.41 -2.43 2.77
CA MET A 13 3.20 -2.33 3.59
C MET A 13 3.17 -3.40 4.68
N ALA A 14 3.50 -4.66 4.37
CA ALA A 14 3.50 -5.73 5.36
C ALA A 14 4.47 -5.46 6.52
N ASP A 15 5.70 -5.03 6.19
CA ASP A 15 6.72 -4.72 7.18
C ASP A 15 6.29 -3.51 8.04
N HIS A 16 5.78 -2.44 7.43
CA HIS A 16 5.36 -1.23 8.17
C HIS A 16 4.10 -1.45 9.02
N ILE A 17 3.14 -2.25 8.54
CA ILE A 17 1.97 -2.64 9.34
C ILE A 17 2.43 -3.43 10.56
N HIS A 18 3.35 -4.38 10.39
CA HIS A 18 3.90 -5.14 11.51
C HIS A 18 4.61 -4.24 12.53
N ASP A 19 5.50 -3.36 12.09
CA ASP A 19 6.24 -2.46 12.96
C ASP A 19 5.31 -1.50 13.72
N SER A 20 4.33 -0.92 13.02
CA SER A 20 3.31 -0.07 13.63
C SER A 20 2.44 -0.81 14.65
N ALA A 21 2.07 -2.07 14.37
CA ALA A 21 1.22 -2.90 15.22
C ALA A 21 1.93 -3.42 16.47
N ALA A 22 3.09 -4.05 16.27
CA ALA A 22 3.70 -4.94 17.25
C ALA A 22 4.90 -4.30 17.95
N VAL A 23 5.57 -3.35 17.30
CA VAL A 23 6.79 -2.71 17.83
C VAL A 23 6.47 -1.34 18.41
N LEU A 24 5.86 -0.47 17.59
CA LEU A 24 5.65 0.93 17.94
C LEU A 24 4.31 1.19 18.65
N TRP A 25 3.33 0.31 18.46
CA TRP A 25 1.96 0.48 18.98
C TRP A 25 1.34 1.82 18.57
N LYS A 26 1.61 2.24 17.34
CA LYS A 26 1.13 3.51 16.76
C LYS A 26 0.37 3.25 15.46
N PRO A 27 -0.74 3.96 15.21
CA PRO A 27 -1.44 3.84 13.94
C PRO A 27 -0.55 4.19 12.75
N LEU A 28 -0.62 3.38 11.70
CA LEU A 28 -0.04 3.66 10.40
C LEU A 28 -1.07 4.38 9.52
N LEU A 29 -0.60 5.40 8.81
CA LEU A 29 -1.33 6.06 7.74
C LEU A 29 -0.46 6.04 6.48
N VAL A 30 -0.97 5.44 5.41
CA VAL A 30 -0.31 5.48 4.09
C VAL A 30 -0.82 6.73 3.36
N THR A 31 -0.01 7.79 3.36
CA THR A 31 -0.41 9.12 2.85
C THR A 31 0.02 9.41 1.43
N VAL A 32 0.97 8.65 0.88
CA VAL A 32 1.49 8.87 -0.47
C VAL A 32 1.78 7.53 -1.14
N PHE A 33 1.08 7.28 -2.24
CA PHE A 33 1.36 6.21 -3.18
C PHE A 33 0.88 6.65 -4.57
N GLY A 34 1.47 6.12 -5.63
CA GLY A 34 1.11 6.54 -6.99
C GLY A 34 1.63 5.60 -8.06
N TRP A 35 1.00 5.69 -9.24
CA TRP A 35 1.46 5.02 -10.44
C TRP A 35 1.63 6.06 -11.55
N SER A 36 2.86 6.23 -12.01
CA SER A 36 3.19 7.31 -12.95
C SER A 36 2.64 7.03 -14.35
N ALA A 37 2.00 8.02 -14.97
CA ALA A 37 1.63 7.98 -16.38
C ALA A 37 2.84 7.97 -17.33
N ARG A 38 4.03 8.32 -16.81
CA ARG A 38 5.30 8.26 -17.54
C ARG A 38 5.95 6.87 -17.49
N SER A 39 5.32 5.88 -16.85
CA SER A 39 5.83 4.51 -16.83
C SER A 39 5.63 3.83 -18.19
N ASN A 40 6.64 3.09 -18.65
CA ASN A 40 6.51 2.26 -19.84
C ASN A 40 5.41 1.22 -19.61
N GLY A 41 4.41 1.19 -20.50
CA GLY A 41 3.24 0.31 -20.36
C GLY A 41 2.16 0.84 -19.43
N TYR A 42 2.10 2.17 -19.19
CA TYR A 42 1.00 2.80 -18.47
C TYR A 42 -0.35 2.47 -19.12
N THR A 43 -1.26 1.96 -18.29
CA THR A 43 -2.68 1.90 -18.58
C THR A 43 -3.45 2.30 -17.32
N VAL A 44 -4.66 2.82 -17.49
CA VAL A 44 -5.56 3.08 -16.36
C VAL A 44 -5.80 1.81 -15.55
N ALA A 45 -5.98 0.67 -16.23
CA ALA A 45 -6.15 -0.62 -15.57
C ALA A 45 -4.96 -1.03 -14.70
N ALA A 46 -3.73 -0.75 -15.13
CA ALA A 46 -2.52 -1.02 -14.33
C ALA A 46 -2.45 -0.14 -13.07
N ARG A 47 -2.76 1.17 -13.21
CA ARG A 47 -2.86 2.08 -12.06
C ARG A 47 -3.94 1.60 -11.08
N ASP A 48 -5.12 1.27 -11.58
CA ASP A 48 -6.25 0.87 -10.74
C ASP A 48 -6.02 -0.48 -10.06
N ALA A 49 -5.30 -1.41 -10.69
CA ALA A 49 -4.83 -2.65 -10.06
C ALA A 49 -3.81 -2.39 -8.94
N TYR A 50 -2.89 -1.44 -9.15
CA TYR A 50 -1.94 -1.01 -8.13
C TYR A 50 -2.66 -0.34 -6.94
N PHE A 51 -3.61 0.57 -7.19
CA PHE A 51 -4.36 1.25 -6.14
C PHE A 51 -5.20 0.27 -5.32
N ARG A 52 -5.89 -0.69 -5.99
CA ARG A 52 -6.59 -1.77 -5.28
C ARG A 52 -5.66 -2.56 -4.36
N THR A 53 -4.45 -2.87 -4.79
CA THR A 53 -3.46 -3.55 -3.93
C THR A 53 -3.17 -2.78 -2.64
N VAL A 54 -3.05 -1.45 -2.72
CA VAL A 54 -2.82 -0.59 -1.55
C VAL A 54 -4.06 -0.50 -0.68
N HIS A 55 -5.24 -0.26 -1.25
CA HIS A 55 -6.49 -0.19 -0.50
C HIS A 55 -6.82 -1.50 0.20
N ASP A 56 -6.67 -2.64 -0.48
CA ASP A 56 -6.91 -3.97 0.10
C ASP A 56 -6.00 -4.21 1.31
N ALA A 57 -4.73 -3.82 1.22
CA ALA A 57 -3.80 -3.92 2.34
C ALA A 57 -4.23 -3.07 3.54
N VAL A 58 -4.61 -1.81 3.30
CA VAL A 58 -5.13 -0.90 4.34
C VAL A 58 -6.40 -1.46 4.99
N THR A 59 -7.39 -1.89 4.19
CA THR A 59 -8.66 -2.43 4.69
C THR A 59 -8.47 -3.75 5.44
N SER A 60 -7.57 -4.63 4.96
CA SER A 60 -7.25 -5.89 5.64
C SER A 60 -6.60 -5.69 7.01
N ALA A 61 -5.78 -4.65 7.15
CA ALA A 61 -5.18 -4.29 8.43
C ALA A 61 -6.20 -3.61 9.36
N TRP A 62 -7.18 -2.90 8.80
CA TRP A 62 -8.17 -2.14 9.57
C TRP A 62 -9.09 -2.99 10.47
N ALA A 63 -9.23 -4.30 10.23
CA ALA A 63 -10.01 -5.21 11.07
C ALA A 63 -9.35 -5.44 12.46
N GLY A 64 -9.38 -4.41 13.31
CA GLY A 64 -9.06 -4.49 14.74
C GLY A 64 -7.66 -4.07 15.18
N SER A 65 -6.72 -3.69 14.29
CA SER A 65 -5.39 -3.18 14.72
C SER A 65 -4.62 -2.36 13.68
N ALA A 66 -3.68 -1.53 14.15
CA ALA A 66 -2.50 -0.94 13.46
C ALA A 66 -2.64 -0.02 12.23
N CYS A 67 -3.64 -0.13 11.36
CA CYS A 67 -3.75 0.74 10.18
C CYS A 67 -5.04 1.56 10.23
N ALA A 68 -4.91 2.88 10.41
CA ALA A 68 -6.05 3.79 10.61
C ALA A 68 -6.69 4.27 9.30
N GLY A 69 -6.11 3.93 8.15
CA GLY A 69 -6.62 4.29 6.83
C GLY A 69 -5.51 4.64 5.84
N GLY A 70 -5.91 5.23 4.73
CA GLY A 70 -5.03 5.84 3.74
C GLY A 70 -5.60 7.19 3.32
N LEU A 71 -4.74 8.16 3.05
CA LEU A 71 -5.11 9.46 2.50
C LEU A 71 -4.43 9.60 1.13
N PHE A 72 -5.18 10.00 0.11
CA PHE A 72 -4.74 10.05 -1.29
C PHE A 72 -5.39 11.22 -2.03
#